data_AF-A0AAU7JI84-F1
#
_entry.id   AF-A0AAU7JI84-F1
#
_cell.length_a   1.000
_cell.length_b   1.000
_cell.length_c   1.000
_cell.angle_alpha   90.00
_cell.angle_beta   90.00
_cell.angle_gamma   90.00
#
_symmetry.space_group_name_H-M   'P 1'
#
loop_
_entity.id
_entity.type
_entity.pdbx_description
1 polymer ?
#
loop_
_entity_poly.entity_id
_entity_poly.type
_entity_poly.pdbx_seq_one_letter_code
_entity_poly.pdbx_strand_id
1 'polypeptide(L)'
;MDVTVSAAGDAGPWMLTDLLGRSMGRVVETQPAAFAIEPDGFAVQTMEGCHLGPHRSLDAALAEIERHTRGVCRRGPAPPSDRPEPDATPSVETP
;
A
#
# COMPACT_ATOMS: atom_id res chain seq x y z
N MET A 1 -4.33 -15.73 2.90
CA MET A 1 -5.29 -14.62 3.11
C MET A 1 -5.04 -13.56 2.05
N ASP A 2 -6.04 -13.11 1.29
CA ASP A 2 -5.83 -12.03 0.33
C ASP A 2 -5.71 -10.66 1.03
N VAL A 3 -4.74 -9.87 0.58
CA VAL A 3 -4.44 -8.53 1.11
C VAL A 3 -4.46 -7.53 -0.04
N THR A 4 -5.14 -6.42 0.15
CA THR A 4 -5.13 -5.27 -0.76
C THR A 4 -4.08 -4.28 -0.29
N VAL A 5 -3.26 -3.81 -1.23
CA VAL A 5 -2.18 -2.86 -0.98
C VAL A 5 -2.54 -1.53 -1.62
N SER A 6 -2.75 -0.49 -0.82
CA SER A 6 -3.10 0.85 -1.30
C SER A 6 -2.00 1.82 -0.96
N ALA A 7 -1.46 2.51 -1.96
CA ALA A 7 -0.47 3.56 -1.73
C ALA A 7 -1.16 4.81 -1.14
N ALA A 8 -0.61 5.38 -0.08
CA ALA A 8 -1.06 6.68 0.44
C ALA A 8 -0.52 7.89 -0.37
N GLY A 9 0.28 7.63 -1.41
CA GLY A 9 0.88 8.61 -2.31
C GLY A 9 1.90 7.95 -3.24
N ASP A 10 2.61 8.73 -4.05
CA ASP A 10 3.59 8.22 -5.04
C ASP A 10 4.74 7.41 -4.42
N ALA A 11 5.12 7.69 -3.18
CA ALA A 11 6.28 7.08 -2.49
C ALA A 11 5.93 6.43 -1.13
N GLY A 12 4.65 6.17 -0.86
CA GLY A 12 4.19 5.52 0.37
C GLY A 12 3.80 6.47 1.52
N PRO A 13 3.41 5.92 2.69
CA PRO A 13 3.36 4.49 3.05
C PRO A 13 2.28 3.69 2.29
N TRP A 14 2.49 2.39 2.14
CA TRP A 14 1.50 1.47 1.53
C TRP A 14 0.67 0.81 2.61
N MET A 15 -0.62 1.11 2.65
CA MET A 15 -1.55 0.50 3.59
C MET A 15 -1.90 -0.92 3.15
N LEU A 16 -1.87 -1.84 4.10
CA LEU A 16 -2.24 -3.23 3.92
C LEU A 16 -3.63 -3.44 4.54
N THR A 17 -4.59 -3.86 3.73
CA THR A 17 -5.97 -4.08 4.17
C THR A 17 -6.44 -5.44 3.68
N ASP A 18 -7.05 -6.25 4.53
CA ASP A 18 -7.62 -7.53 4.07
C ASP A 18 -8.89 -7.34 3.22
N LEU A 19 -9.41 -8.43 2.64
CA LEU A 19 -10.67 -8.37 1.87
C LEU A 19 -11.91 -8.00 2.71
N LEU A 20 -11.81 -8.05 4.04
CA LEU A 20 -12.87 -7.64 4.96
C LEU A 20 -12.76 -6.17 5.35
N GLY A 21 -11.79 -5.42 4.79
CA GLY A 21 -11.57 -4.01 5.11
C GLY A 21 -10.82 -3.79 6.42
N ARG A 22 -10.23 -4.82 7.02
CA ARG A 22 -9.47 -4.70 8.27
C ARG A 22 -8.03 -4.28 7.96
N SER A 23 -7.55 -3.26 8.67
CA SER A 23 -6.15 -2.85 8.60
C SER A 23 -5.26 -4.00 9.06
N MET A 24 -4.29 -4.34 8.23
CA MET A 24 -3.22 -5.25 8.55
C MET A 24 -1.91 -4.54 8.89
N GLY A 25 -1.90 -3.21 8.84
CA GLY A 25 -0.71 -2.39 9.01
C GLY A 25 -0.31 -1.71 7.70
N ARG A 26 0.99 -1.48 7.55
CA ARG A 26 1.54 -0.75 6.40
C ARG A 26 2.94 -1.23 6.05
N VAL A 27 3.35 -0.97 4.81
CA VAL A 27 4.75 -1.02 4.41
C VAL A 27 5.28 0.41 4.34
N VAL A 28 6.42 0.64 4.96
CA VAL A 28 7.12 1.93 4.97
C VAL A 28 8.48 1.77 4.29
N GLU A 29 8.87 2.75 3.47
CA GLU A 29 10.25 2.85 3.01
C GLU A 29 11.07 3.53 4.11
N THR A 30 11.90 2.78 4.82
CA THR A 30 12.71 3.30 5.93
C THR A 30 13.99 3.96 5.43
N GLN A 31 14.50 3.52 4.28
CA GLN A 31 15.66 4.08 3.57
C GLN A 31 15.46 3.86 2.06
N PRO A 32 16.19 4.57 1.18
CA PRO A 32 16.09 4.34 -0.26
C PRO A 32 16.25 2.87 -0.62
N ALA A 33 15.23 2.28 -1.25
CA ALA A 33 15.14 0.87 -1.59
C ALA A 33 15.13 -0.11 -0.40
N ALA A 34 14.80 0.35 0.81
CA ALA A 34 14.65 -0.48 2.01
C ALA A 34 13.23 -0.35 2.57
N PHE A 35 12.47 -1.43 2.50
CA PHE A 35 11.06 -1.48 2.87
C PHE A 35 10.86 -2.34 4.11
N ALA A 36 10.16 -1.82 5.11
CA ALA A 36 9.80 -2.53 6.32
C ALA A 36 8.28 -2.69 6.41
N ILE A 37 7.85 -3.87 6.84
CA ILE A 37 6.45 -4.19 7.11
C ILE A 37 6.19 -3.87 8.57
N GLU A 38 5.26 -2.94 8.82
CA GLU A 38 4.78 -2.58 10.14
C GLU A 38 3.37 -3.15 10.31
N PRO A 39 3.24 -4.37 10.85
CA PRO A 39 1.93 -4.94 11.13
C PRO A 39 1.22 -4.15 12.22
N ASP A 40 -0.10 -4.10 12.15
CA ASP A 40 -0.93 -3.40 13.14
C ASP A 40 -2.11 -4.27 13.60
N GLY A 41 -2.58 -4.04 14.84
CA GLY A 41 -3.73 -4.73 15.41
C GLY A 41 -3.63 -6.25 15.35
N PHE A 42 -4.67 -6.91 14.80
CA PHE A 42 -4.75 -8.37 14.69
C PHE A 42 -3.74 -8.97 13.69
N ALA A 43 -3.18 -8.16 12.80
CA ALA A 43 -2.17 -8.66 11.87
C ALA A 43 -0.83 -8.92 12.56
N VAL A 44 -0.55 -8.31 13.72
CA VAL A 44 0.68 -8.59 14.47
C VAL A 44 0.80 -10.07 14.83
N GLN A 45 -0.27 -10.67 15.34
CA GLN A 45 -0.31 -12.11 15.63
C GLN A 45 -0.29 -12.95 14.36
N THR A 46 -0.95 -12.49 13.30
CA THR A 46 -1.01 -13.21 12.01
C THR A 46 0.34 -13.19 11.28
N MET A 47 1.15 -12.15 11.50
CA MET A 47 2.48 -11.97 10.92
C MET A 47 3.59 -12.33 11.92
N GLU A 48 3.26 -13.00 13.03
CA GLU A 48 4.25 -13.44 14.01
C GLU A 48 5.16 -14.49 13.37
N GLY A 49 6.45 -14.17 13.25
CA GLY A 49 7.42 -14.99 12.51
C GLY A 49 7.50 -14.70 11.01
N CYS A 50 6.78 -13.70 10.50
CA CYS A 50 7.00 -13.13 9.17
C CYS A 50 8.28 -12.28 9.18
N HIS A 51 9.08 -12.32 8.11
CA HIS A 51 10.23 -11.44 8.00
C HIS A 51 9.78 -10.01 7.68
N LEU A 52 9.78 -9.14 8.68
CA LEU A 52 9.27 -7.76 8.56
C LEU A 52 10.22 -6.80 7.81
N GLY A 53 11.43 -7.25 7.45
CA GLY A 53 12.39 -6.48 6.67
C GLY A 53 13.65 -6.10 7.46
N PRO A 54 14.52 -5.26 6.87
CA PRO A 54 14.30 -4.51 5.64
C PRO A 54 14.34 -5.38 4.37
N HIS A 55 13.43 -5.11 3.44
CA HIS A 55 13.32 -5.73 2.13
C HIS A 55 13.84 -4.80 1.04
N ARG A 56 14.42 -5.35 -0.04
CA ARG A 56 15.01 -4.57 -1.15
C ARG A 56 13.99 -3.86 -2.05
N SER A 57 12.72 -4.20 -1.93
CA SER A 57 11.62 -3.65 -2.73
C SER A 57 10.28 -3.90 -2.04
N LEU A 58 9.28 -3.07 -2.35
CA LEU A 58 7.89 -3.31 -1.93
C LEU A 58 7.42 -4.70 -2.36
N ASP A 59 7.73 -5.13 -3.58
CA ASP A 59 7.35 -6.44 -4.10
C ASP A 59 7.92 -7.60 -3.27
N ALA A 60 9.18 -7.48 -2.81
CA ALA A 60 9.79 -8.48 -1.93
C ALA A 60 9.10 -8.53 -0.55
N ALA A 61 8.72 -7.38 -0.01
CA ALA A 61 7.94 -7.32 1.22
C ALA A 61 6.56 -7.98 1.05
N LEU A 62 5.88 -7.73 -0.07
CA LEU A 62 4.58 -8.34 -0.38
C LEU A 62 4.70 -9.86 -0.56
N ALA A 63 5.72 -10.33 -1.27
CA ALA A 63 5.96 -11.77 -1.47
C ALA A 63 6.17 -12.51 -0.14
N GLU A 64 6.82 -11.87 0.85
CA GLU A 64 6.98 -12.44 2.18
C GLU A 64 5.64 -12.56 2.92
N ILE A 65 4.78 -11.54 2.82
CA ILE A 65 3.41 -11.56 3.37
C ILE A 65 2.58 -12.66 2.70
N GLU A 66 2.64 -12.79 1.38
CA GLU A 66 1.94 -13.84 0.62
C GLU A 66 2.38 -15.23 1.07
N ARG A 67 3.70 -15.43 1.18
CA ARG A 67 4.30 -16.69 1.63
C ARG A 67 3.87 -17.05 3.05
N HIS A 68 3.89 -16.08 3.96
CA HIS A 68 3.54 -16.30 5.37
C HIS A 68 2.04 -16.54 5.56
N THR A 69 1.20 -15.68 4.98
CA THR A 69 -0.26 -15.74 5.12
C THR A 69 -0.93 -16.74 4.18
N ARG A 70 -0.15 -17.42 3.33
CA ARG A 70 -0.61 -18.28 2.23
C ARG A 70 -1.68 -17.58 1.39
N GLY A 71 -1.37 -16.34 1.04
CA GLY A 71 -2.27 -15.35 0.49
C GLY A 71 -1.80 -14.79 -0.84
N VAL A 72 -2.53 -13.80 -1.33
CA VAL A 72 -2.14 -13.00 -2.49
C VAL A 72 -2.25 -11.53 -2.14
N CYS A 73 -1.22 -10.75 -2.45
CA CYS A 73 -1.22 -9.30 -2.31
C CYS A 73 -1.64 -8.67 -3.63
N ARG A 74 -2.78 -7.98 -3.62
CA ARG A 74 -3.32 -7.26 -4.79
C ARG A 74 -3.05 -5.79 -4.62
N ARG A 75 -2.34 -5.19 -5.57
CA ARG A 75 -2.15 -3.74 -5.59
C ARG A 75 -3.49 -3.10 -5.98
N GLY A 76 -4.07 -2.34 -5.07
CA GLY A 76 -5.22 -1.51 -5.35
C GLY A 76 -4.85 -0.43 -6.39
N PRO A 77 -5.85 0.15 -7.07
CA PRO A 77 -5.59 1.28 -7.94
C PRO A 77 -4.88 2.39 -7.13
N ALA A 78 -3.86 3.02 -7.73
CA ALA A 78 -3.27 4.21 -7.14
C ALA A 78 -4.39 5.21 -6.83
N PRO A 79 -4.34 5.93 -5.69
CA PRO A 79 -5.30 7.00 -5.45
C PRO A 79 -5.29 7.94 -6.67
N PRO A 80 -6.46 8.45 -7.11
CA PRO A 80 -6.47 9.43 -8.18
C PRO A 80 -5.52 10.54 -7.74
N SER A 81 -4.48 10.74 -8.55
CA SER A 81 -3.52 11.82 -8.36
C SER A 81 -4.35 13.09 -8.49
N ASP A 82 -4.83 13.63 -7.37
CA ASP A 82 -5.48 14.93 -7.30
C ASP A 82 -4.39 15.98 -7.47
N ARG A 83 -3.82 16.00 -8.67
CA ARG A 83 -3.14 17.16 -9.18
C ARG A 83 -4.28 18.09 -9.58
N PRO A 84 -4.44 19.26 -8.95
CA PRO A 84 -5.40 20.22 -9.46
C PRO A 84 -4.99 20.51 -10.91
N GLU A 85 -5.86 20.19 -11.87
CA GLU A 85 -5.71 20.65 -13.25
C GLU A 85 -5.53 22.18 -13.17
N PRO A 86 -4.42 22.75 -13.67
CA PRO A 86 -4.30 24.19 -13.74
C PRO A 86 -5.32 24.69 -14.77
N ASP A 87 -6.42 25.24 -14.26
CA ASP A 87 -7.33 26.23 -14.86
C ASP A 87 -7.28 26.36 -16.39
N ALA A 88 -8.33 25.89 -17.06
CA ALA A 88 -8.67 26.32 -18.42
C ALA A 88 -10.15 26.72 -18.46
N THR A 89 -10.40 27.95 -17.98
CA THR A 89 -11.39 28.95 -18.40
C THR A 89 -12.75 28.47 -18.95
N PRO A 90 -13.90 28.88 -18.36
CA PRO A 90 -15.18 28.76 -19.06
C PRO A 90 -15.20 29.74 -20.25
N SER A 91 -15.11 29.22 -21.47
CA SER A 91 -15.46 29.98 -22.67
C SER A 91 -16.95 30.29 -22.62
N VAL A 92 -17.27 31.53 -22.26
CA VAL A 92 -18.58 32.16 -22.47
C VAL A 92 -18.91 32.13 -23.96
N GLU A 93 -19.99 31.44 -24.34
CA GLU A 93 -20.62 31.57 -25.64
C GLU A 93 -21.81 32.52 -25.49
N THR A 94 -21.68 33.71 -26.08
CA THR A 94 -22.69 34.78 -26.12
C THR A 94 -23.49 34.63 -27.42
N PRO A 95 -24.84 34.70 -27.40
CA PRO A 95 -25.65 34.76 -28.62
C PRO A 95 -25.61 36.13 -29.31
#